data_AF-L0R9D9-F1
#
_entry.id   AF-L0R9D9-F1
#
_cell.length_a   1.000
_cell.length_b   1.000
_cell.length_c   1.000
_cell.angle_alpha   90.00
_cell.angle_beta   90.00
_cell.angle_gamma   90.00
#
_symmetry.space_group_name_H-M   'P 1'
#
loop_
_entity.id
_entity.type
_entity.pdbx_description
1 polymer ?
#
loop_
_entity_poly.entity_id
_entity_poly.type
_entity_poly.pdbx_seq_one_letter_code
_entity_poly.pdbx_strand_id
1 'polypeptide(L)'
;MKISPEQIEALKLQQQQLDNKAKKVDGAAFGEFLNQEVQQGSARKTATPPPVPGLHAMNPLLQVQQVAQVQPAQVSESEFVGKVEQIFGQLDSYAQQLGSSSEGGLKQAYNTLEGIQGGVDSLKKDWPGVASENPELGAIVGELEVMAVTEQIKFNRGDYV
;
A
#
# COMPACT_ATOMS: atom_id res chain seq x y z
N MET A 1 39.40 14.95 -12.37
CA MET A 1 38.34 15.55 -11.53
C MET A 1 39.01 16.33 -10.41
N LYS A 2 38.86 17.66 -10.38
CA LYS A 2 39.39 18.51 -9.30
C LYS A 2 38.27 18.71 -8.29
N ILE A 3 38.29 17.94 -7.20
CA ILE A 3 37.36 18.13 -6.08
C ILE A 3 37.92 19.29 -5.26
N SER A 4 37.18 20.40 -5.19
CA SER A 4 37.64 21.60 -4.49
C SER A 4 37.34 21.45 -2.99
N PRO A 5 38.29 21.76 -2.07
CA PRO A 5 38.12 21.58 -0.62
C PRO A 5 36.88 22.27 -0.05
N GLU A 6 36.49 23.40 -0.62
CA GLU A 6 35.32 24.17 -0.16
C GLU A 6 33.99 23.42 -0.37
N GLN A 7 33.90 22.53 -1.36
CA GLN A 7 32.69 21.73 -1.58
C GLN A 7 32.52 20.65 -0.51
N ILE A 8 33.62 20.17 0.09
CA ILE A 8 33.59 19.16 1.16
C ILE A 8 33.05 19.78 2.45
N GLU A 9 33.43 21.02 2.74
CA GLU A 9 32.98 21.74 3.94
C GLU A 9 31.49 22.11 3.85
N ALA A 10 31.02 22.52 2.66
CA ALA A 10 29.60 22.75 2.40
C ALA A 10 28.74 21.48 2.58
N LEU A 11 29.22 20.33 2.10
CA LEU A 11 28.55 19.04 2.29
C LEU A 11 28.50 18.62 3.76
N LYS A 12 29.57 18.86 4.53
CA LYS A 12 29.63 18.55 5.96
C LYS A 12 28.66 19.42 6.77
N LEU A 13 28.55 20.71 6.43
CA LEU A 13 27.62 21.63 7.08
C LEU A 13 26.15 21.25 6.75
N GLN A 14 25.87 20.83 5.52
CA GLN A 14 24.54 20.35 5.12
C GLN A 14 24.15 19.06 5.86
N GLN A 15 25.08 18.13 6.04
CA GLN A 15 24.83 16.90 6.79
C GLN A 15 24.54 17.17 8.28
N GLN A 16 25.28 18.08 8.92
CA GLN A 16 25.03 18.49 10.31
C GLN A 16 23.66 19.17 10.53
N GLN A 17 23.11 19.85 9.53
CA GLN A 17 21.78 20.46 9.65
C GLN A 17 20.64 19.43 9.55
N LEU A 18 20.84 18.34 8.80
CA LEU A 18 19.87 17.25 8.69
C LEU A 18 19.77 16.43 10.00
N ASP A 19 20.91 16.15 10.64
CA ASP A 19 20.95 15.43 11.94
C ASP A 19 20.25 16.19 13.07
N ASN A 20 20.35 17.53 13.08
CA ASN A 20 19.67 18.36 14.07
C ASN A 20 18.16 18.50 13.83
N LYS A 21 17.69 18.31 12.59
CA LYS A 21 16.27 18.34 12.24
C LYS A 21 15.56 17.03 12.60
N ALA A 22 16.28 15.90 12.50
CA ALA A 22 15.78 14.58 12.92
C ALA A 22 15.62 14.45 14.45
N LYS A 23 16.34 15.25 15.24
CA LYS A 23 16.31 15.20 16.70
C LYS A 23 15.19 16.02 17.36
N LYS A 24 14.37 16.74 16.58
CA LYS A 24 13.33 17.67 17.07
C LYS A 24 11.89 17.29 16.67
N VAL A 25 11.64 16.06 16.24
CA VAL A 25 10.27 15.54 16.18
C VAL A 25 10.10 14.58 17.34
N ASP A 26 9.44 15.08 18.36
CA ASP A 26 9.17 14.41 19.63
C ASP A 26 8.22 13.23 19.40
N GLY A 27 8.79 12.08 19.03
CA GLY A 27 8.11 10.80 18.94
C GLY A 27 7.77 10.18 20.30
N ALA A 28 8.06 10.86 21.42
CA ALA A 28 7.76 10.37 22.76
C ALA A 28 6.24 10.36 23.04
N ALA A 29 5.48 11.33 22.53
CA ALA A 29 4.07 11.49 22.84
C ALA A 29 3.16 10.36 22.30
N PHE A 30 3.48 9.80 21.13
CA PHE A 30 2.70 8.71 20.54
C PHE A 30 3.01 7.36 21.22
N GLY A 31 4.29 7.12 21.54
CA GLY A 31 4.71 5.91 22.26
C GLY A 31 4.13 5.83 23.67
N GLU A 32 4.01 6.97 24.36
CA GLU A 32 3.43 7.05 25.70
C GLU A 32 1.91 6.77 25.67
N PHE A 33 1.20 7.24 24.65
CA PHE A 33 -0.22 6.94 24.45
C PHE A 33 -0.46 5.46 24.16
N LEU A 34 0.37 4.83 23.31
CA LEU A 34 0.30 3.39 23.06
C LEU A 34 0.57 2.58 24.33
N ASN A 35 1.53 2.98 25.15
CA ASN A 35 1.87 2.27 26.38
C ASN A 35 0.76 2.41 27.45
N GLN A 36 0.04 3.54 27.47
CA GLN A 36 -1.10 3.77 28.35
C GLN A 36 -2.30 2.88 28.00
N GLU A 37 -2.55 2.65 26.71
CA GLU A 37 -3.63 1.77 26.23
C GLU A 37 -3.34 0.29 26.55
N VAL A 38 -2.08 -0.15 26.37
CA VAL A 38 -1.65 -1.53 26.68
C VAL A 38 -1.73 -1.83 28.18
N GLN A 39 -1.42 -0.86 29.04
CA GLN A 39 -1.51 -1.04 30.49
C GLN A 39 -2.96 -1.04 31.01
N GLN A 40 -3.87 -0.28 30.40
CA GLN A 40 -5.30 -0.35 30.74
C GLN A 40 -5.93 -1.71 30.39
N GLY A 41 -5.43 -2.39 29.36
CA GLY A 41 -5.88 -3.74 28.98
C GLY A 41 -5.50 -4.86 29.97
N SER A 42 -4.48 -4.66 30.81
CA SER A 42 -3.90 -5.73 31.65
C SER A 42 -4.37 -5.73 33.11
N ALA A 43 -5.25 -4.80 33.51
CA ALA A 43 -5.63 -4.59 34.91
C ALA A 43 -6.95 -5.27 35.36
N ARG A 44 -7.50 -6.25 34.63
CA ARG A 44 -8.66 -7.03 35.12
C ARG A 44 -8.28 -8.46 35.50
N LYS A 45 -7.72 -8.55 36.71
CA LYS A 45 -7.42 -9.80 37.43
C LYS A 45 -8.66 -10.69 37.57
N THR A 46 -8.49 -11.94 37.15
CA THR A 46 -8.95 -13.20 37.77
C THR A 46 -10.09 -13.11 38.79
N ALA A 47 -11.29 -13.49 38.37
CA ALA A 47 -12.30 -14.08 39.25
C ALA A 47 -13.12 -15.10 38.43
N THR A 48 -13.00 -16.38 38.75
CA THR A 48 -13.85 -17.46 38.24
C THR A 48 -15.21 -17.42 38.95
N PRO A 49 -16.34 -17.29 38.24
CA PRO A 49 -17.66 -17.53 38.81
C PRO A 49 -18.12 -18.98 38.54
N PRO A 50 -19.03 -19.53 39.36
CA PRO A 50 -19.54 -20.90 39.20
C PRO A 50 -20.42 -21.04 37.95
N PRO A 51 -20.59 -22.25 37.39
CA PRO A 51 -21.37 -22.44 36.19
C PRO A 51 -22.87 -22.28 36.49
N VAL A 52 -23.47 -21.24 35.92
CA VAL A 52 -24.93 -21.08 35.81
C VAL A 52 -25.37 -21.52 34.41
N PRO A 53 -26.20 -22.57 34.27
CA PRO A 53 -26.72 -22.97 32.97
C PRO A 53 -27.72 -21.91 32.48
N GLY A 54 -27.51 -21.38 31.27
CA GLY A 54 -28.55 -20.62 30.54
C GLY A 54 -28.20 -19.21 30.04
N LEU A 55 -26.96 -18.74 30.16
CA LEU A 55 -26.58 -17.36 29.79
C LEU A 55 -25.82 -17.21 28.46
N HIS A 56 -25.93 -18.19 27.55
CA HIS A 56 -25.31 -18.13 26.22
C HIS A 56 -26.03 -17.19 25.22
N ALA A 57 -27.09 -16.48 25.61
CA ALA A 57 -27.95 -15.77 24.67
C ALA A 57 -27.73 -14.24 24.56
N MET A 58 -26.94 -13.59 25.43
CA MET A 58 -27.00 -12.10 25.53
C MET A 58 -25.66 -11.36 25.63
N ASN A 59 -24.57 -11.82 25.02
CA ASN A 59 -23.38 -10.96 24.93
C ASN A 59 -22.66 -11.01 23.57
N PRO A 60 -23.06 -10.17 22.59
CA PRO A 60 -22.40 -10.09 21.28
C PRO A 60 -21.00 -9.46 21.35
N LEU A 61 -20.62 -8.83 22.47
CA LEU A 61 -19.29 -8.24 22.68
C LEU A 61 -18.19 -9.27 22.99
N LEU A 62 -18.54 -10.49 23.42
CA LEU A 62 -17.55 -11.56 23.67
C LEU A 62 -17.18 -12.37 22.41
N GLN A 63 -17.89 -12.19 21.30
CA GLN A 63 -17.52 -12.80 20.01
C GLN A 63 -16.45 -12.01 19.25
N VAL A 64 -16.16 -10.76 19.63
CA VAL A 64 -15.18 -9.89 18.95
C VAL A 64 -13.73 -10.27 19.29
N GLN A 65 -13.48 -11.05 20.35
CA GLN A 65 -12.13 -11.55 20.66
C GLN A 65 -11.69 -12.75 19.80
N GLN A 66 -12.58 -13.32 19.00
CA GLN A 66 -12.18 -14.16 17.87
C GLN A 66 -11.93 -13.27 16.66
N VAL A 67 -10.91 -12.41 16.76
CA VAL A 67 -10.24 -11.92 15.56
C VAL A 67 -9.67 -13.17 14.93
N ALA A 68 -10.32 -13.66 13.88
CA ALA A 68 -9.82 -14.73 13.05
C ALA A 68 -8.34 -14.46 12.84
N GLN A 69 -7.48 -15.38 13.27
CA GLN A 69 -6.13 -15.40 12.75
C GLN A 69 -6.32 -15.55 11.24
N VAL A 70 -6.21 -14.43 10.54
CA VAL A 70 -6.07 -14.42 9.09
C VAL A 70 -4.75 -15.14 8.91
N GLN A 71 -4.85 -16.43 8.57
CA GLN A 71 -3.73 -17.17 8.01
C GLN A 71 -3.10 -16.22 6.99
N PRO A 72 -1.79 -15.93 7.05
CA PRO A 72 -1.16 -15.28 5.92
C PRO A 72 -1.46 -16.22 4.76
N ALA A 73 -2.36 -15.78 3.87
CA ALA A 73 -2.61 -16.48 2.64
C ALA A 73 -1.23 -16.59 2.03
N GLN A 74 -0.69 -17.81 1.96
CA GLN A 74 0.55 -18.04 1.23
C GLN A 74 0.28 -17.41 -0.12
N VAL A 75 1.01 -16.33 -0.40
CA VAL A 75 0.88 -15.59 -1.64
C VAL A 75 1.09 -16.62 -2.73
N SER A 76 0.02 -17.04 -3.40
CA SER A 76 0.15 -17.90 -4.56
C SER A 76 0.82 -17.03 -5.61
N GLU A 77 2.15 -17.11 -5.69
CA GLU A 77 2.95 -16.32 -6.61
C GLU A 77 2.43 -16.47 -8.04
N SER A 78 1.91 -17.66 -8.39
CA SER A 78 1.22 -17.93 -9.65
C SER A 78 -0.03 -17.07 -9.88
N GLU A 79 -0.84 -16.80 -8.85
CA GLU A 79 -2.03 -15.95 -8.96
C GLU A 79 -1.65 -14.48 -9.08
N PHE A 80 -0.62 -14.05 -8.34
CA PHE A 80 -0.05 -12.71 -8.45
C PHE A 80 0.47 -12.46 -9.87
N VAL A 81 1.34 -13.35 -10.37
CA VAL A 81 1.91 -13.26 -11.71
C VAL A 81 0.80 -13.29 -12.76
N GLY A 82 -0.20 -14.17 -12.63
CA GLY A 82 -1.34 -14.22 -13.55
C GLY A 82 -2.13 -12.91 -13.61
N LYS A 83 -2.32 -12.22 -12.47
CA LYS A 83 -2.96 -10.89 -12.48
C LYS A 83 -2.09 -9.81 -13.10
N VAL A 84 -0.78 -9.85 -12.84
CA VAL A 84 0.18 -8.92 -13.47
C VAL A 84 0.20 -9.11 -14.99
N GLU A 85 0.23 -10.35 -15.48
CA GLU A 85 0.14 -10.67 -16.91
C GLU A 85 -1.16 -10.16 -17.53
N GLN A 86 -2.29 -10.31 -16.83
CA GLN A 86 -3.56 -9.76 -17.29
C GLN A 86 -3.51 -8.24 -17.46
N ILE A 87 -2.91 -7.53 -16.50
CA ILE A 87 -2.72 -6.07 -16.58
C ILE A 87 -1.81 -5.71 -17.76
N PHE A 88 -0.73 -6.45 -17.99
CA PHE A 88 0.12 -6.23 -19.18
C PHE A 88 -0.65 -6.43 -20.48
N GLY A 89 -1.53 -7.43 -20.56
CA GLY A 89 -2.43 -7.61 -21.71
C GLY A 89 -3.40 -6.45 -21.91
N GLN A 90 -3.90 -5.85 -20.82
CA GLN A 90 -4.70 -4.63 -20.88
C GLN A 90 -3.88 -3.42 -21.34
N LEU A 91 -2.62 -3.29 -20.90
CA LEU A 91 -1.71 -2.23 -21.34
C LEU A 91 -1.41 -2.31 -22.84
N ASP A 92 -1.20 -3.52 -23.37
CA ASP A 92 -1.04 -3.72 -24.82
C ASP A 92 -2.33 -3.33 -25.58
N SER A 93 -3.48 -3.77 -25.07
CA SER A 93 -4.79 -3.40 -25.65
C SER A 93 -5.00 -1.88 -25.63
N TYR A 94 -4.62 -1.21 -24.55
CA TYR A 94 -4.65 0.24 -24.40
C TYR A 94 -3.77 0.93 -25.45
N ALA A 95 -2.53 0.47 -25.63
CA ALA A 95 -1.61 1.02 -26.61
C ALA A 95 -2.14 0.86 -28.06
N GLN A 96 -2.73 -0.29 -28.37
CA GLN A 96 -3.35 -0.53 -29.68
C GLN A 96 -4.57 0.39 -29.92
N GLN A 97 -5.41 0.59 -28.91
CA GLN A 97 -6.57 1.48 -29.00
C GLN A 97 -6.15 2.94 -29.18
N LEU A 98 -5.09 3.39 -28.50
CA LEU A 98 -4.48 4.71 -28.69
C LEU A 98 -3.90 4.91 -30.10
N GLY A 99 -3.27 3.88 -30.66
CA GLY A 99 -2.72 3.92 -32.03
C GLY A 99 -3.80 3.88 -33.12
N SER A 100 -5.02 3.47 -32.79
CA SER A 100 -6.13 3.45 -33.73
C SER A 100 -6.75 4.84 -33.87
N SER A 101 -6.65 5.47 -35.03
CA SER A 101 -7.21 6.81 -35.30
C SER A 101 -8.74 6.84 -35.41
N SER A 102 -9.45 5.93 -34.75
CA SER A 102 -10.90 5.83 -34.79
C SER A 102 -11.53 6.69 -33.69
N GLU A 103 -12.66 7.35 -33.99
CA GLU A 103 -13.40 8.21 -33.05
C GLU A 103 -13.81 7.50 -31.74
N GLY A 104 -13.87 6.16 -31.74
CA GLY A 104 -14.17 5.33 -30.56
C GLY A 104 -12.94 4.86 -29.78
N GLY A 105 -11.75 4.93 -30.38
CA GLY A 105 -10.51 4.36 -29.83
C GLY A 105 -10.09 5.03 -28.52
N LEU A 106 -10.23 6.35 -28.41
CA LEU A 106 -9.88 7.10 -27.20
C LEU A 106 -10.78 6.79 -26.01
N LYS A 107 -12.09 6.64 -26.23
CA LYS A 107 -13.03 6.27 -25.17
C LYS A 107 -12.78 4.82 -24.72
N GLN A 108 -12.47 3.93 -25.65
CA GLN A 108 -12.11 2.54 -25.34
C GLN A 108 -10.80 2.50 -24.54
N ALA A 109 -9.78 3.25 -24.97
CA ALA A 109 -8.50 3.36 -24.27
C ALA A 109 -8.68 3.86 -22.85
N TYR A 110 -9.52 4.88 -22.64
CA TYR A 110 -9.85 5.37 -21.31
C TYR A 110 -10.49 4.28 -20.43
N ASN A 111 -11.47 3.53 -20.94
CA ASN A 111 -12.08 2.43 -20.19
C ASN A 111 -11.07 1.32 -19.85
N THR A 112 -10.15 1.02 -20.78
CA THR A 112 -9.08 0.04 -20.53
C THR A 112 -8.11 0.56 -19.47
N LEU A 113 -7.79 1.85 -19.47
CA LEU A 113 -6.97 2.49 -18.45
C LEU A 113 -7.62 2.43 -17.06
N GLU A 114 -8.92 2.67 -16.93
CA GLU A 114 -9.64 2.48 -15.67
C GLU A 114 -9.59 1.01 -15.20
N GLY A 115 -9.66 0.06 -16.12
CA GLY A 115 -9.49 -1.36 -15.83
C GLY A 115 -8.10 -1.70 -15.30
N ILE A 116 -7.04 -1.10 -15.86
CA ILE A 116 -5.65 -1.24 -15.40
C ILE A 116 -5.52 -0.68 -13.98
N GLN A 117 -6.05 0.52 -13.72
CA GLN A 117 -6.01 1.12 -12.38
C GLN A 117 -6.70 0.24 -11.33
N GLY A 118 -7.90 -0.25 -11.63
CA GLY A 118 -8.62 -1.19 -10.77
C GLY A 118 -7.88 -2.51 -10.56
N GLY A 119 -7.18 -3.01 -11.58
CA GLY A 119 -6.31 -4.18 -11.50
C GLY A 119 -5.13 -3.97 -10.54
N VAL A 120 -4.44 -2.83 -10.65
CA VAL A 120 -3.31 -2.47 -9.77
C VAL A 120 -3.77 -2.29 -8.33
N ASP A 121 -4.91 -1.63 -8.10
CA ASP A 121 -5.50 -1.47 -6.77
C ASP A 121 -5.89 -2.82 -6.16
N SER A 122 -6.43 -3.73 -6.97
CA SER A 122 -6.75 -5.09 -6.54
C SER A 122 -5.48 -5.85 -6.15
N LEU A 123 -4.39 -5.69 -6.90
CA LEU A 123 -3.09 -6.26 -6.57
C LEU A 123 -2.56 -5.78 -5.21
N LYS A 124 -2.65 -4.48 -4.93
CA LYS A 124 -2.25 -3.91 -3.63
C LYS A 124 -3.13 -4.41 -2.48
N LYS A 125 -4.43 -4.61 -2.74
CA LYS A 125 -5.41 -5.08 -1.75
C LYS A 125 -5.29 -6.57 -1.46
N ASP A 126 -5.10 -7.37 -2.49
CA ASP A 126 -5.05 -8.84 -2.41
C ASP A 126 -3.69 -9.30 -1.87
N TRP A 127 -2.60 -8.56 -2.12
CA TRP A 127 -1.25 -8.86 -1.62
C TRP A 127 -0.59 -7.66 -0.92
N PRO A 128 -1.11 -7.21 0.24
CA PRO A 128 -0.58 -6.06 0.98
C PRO A 128 0.85 -6.28 1.50
N GLY A 129 1.29 -7.54 1.61
CA GLY A 129 2.63 -7.93 2.06
C GLY A 129 3.67 -8.03 0.94
N VAL A 130 3.28 -7.98 -0.34
CA VAL A 130 4.18 -8.31 -1.45
C VAL A 130 5.43 -7.46 -1.48
N ALA A 131 5.32 -6.16 -1.16
CA ALA A 131 6.47 -5.25 -1.14
C ALA A 131 7.46 -5.54 0.00
N SER A 132 6.98 -6.14 1.11
CA SER A 132 7.83 -6.51 2.25
C SER A 132 8.45 -7.89 2.08
N GLU A 133 7.72 -8.82 1.45
CA GLU A 133 8.16 -10.19 1.20
C GLU A 133 9.08 -10.28 -0.03
N ASN A 134 8.74 -9.55 -1.09
CA ASN A 134 9.46 -9.49 -2.36
C ASN A 134 9.52 -8.04 -2.88
N PRO A 135 10.57 -7.28 -2.53
CA PRO A 135 10.71 -5.88 -2.93
C PRO A 135 10.65 -5.67 -4.45
N GLU A 136 11.14 -6.62 -5.25
CA GLU A 136 11.09 -6.57 -6.72
C GLU A 136 9.66 -6.62 -7.26
N LEU A 137 8.81 -7.50 -6.72
CA LEU A 137 7.40 -7.58 -7.10
C LEU A 137 6.64 -6.33 -6.64
N GLY A 138 6.97 -5.79 -5.46
CA GLY A 138 6.47 -4.51 -5.00
C GLY A 138 6.83 -3.35 -5.94
N ALA A 139 8.06 -3.34 -6.47
CA ALA A 139 8.51 -2.35 -7.43
C ALA A 139 7.69 -2.42 -8.74
N ILE A 140 7.41 -3.61 -9.25
CA ILE A 140 6.56 -3.80 -10.46
C ILE A 140 5.17 -3.20 -10.24
N VAL A 141 4.52 -3.50 -9.12
CA VAL A 141 3.18 -2.95 -8.81
C VAL A 141 3.24 -1.43 -8.71
N GLY A 142 4.29 -0.89 -8.08
CA GLY A 142 4.51 0.56 -7.99
C GLY A 142 4.75 1.21 -9.35
N GLU A 143 5.52 0.59 -10.24
CA GLU A 143 5.73 1.10 -11.60
C GLU A 143 4.43 1.07 -12.42
N LEU A 144 3.63 0.00 -12.31
CA LEU A 144 2.32 -0.08 -12.95
C LEU A 144 1.38 1.02 -12.45
N GLU A 145 1.39 1.32 -11.15
CA GLU A 145 0.60 2.41 -10.55
C GLU A 145 1.04 3.78 -11.10
N VAL A 146 2.34 4.07 -11.05
CA VAL A 146 2.89 5.33 -11.56
C VAL A 146 2.57 5.51 -13.04
N MET A 147 2.70 4.45 -13.83
CA MET A 147 2.35 4.46 -15.25
C MET A 147 0.86 4.76 -15.44
N ALA A 148 -0.03 4.01 -14.80
CA ALA A 148 -1.47 4.18 -14.96
C ALA A 148 -1.94 5.57 -14.53
N VAL A 149 -1.42 6.11 -13.43
CA VAL A 149 -1.73 7.48 -12.99
C VAL A 149 -1.19 8.52 -13.97
N THR A 150 0.03 8.33 -14.47
CA THR A 150 0.62 9.25 -15.46
C THR A 150 -0.20 9.27 -16.74
N GLU A 151 -0.61 8.10 -17.23
CA GLU A 151 -1.48 7.97 -18.40
C GLU A 151 -2.85 8.63 -18.18
N GLN A 152 -3.43 8.51 -16.99
CA GLN A 152 -4.69 9.17 -16.66
C GLN A 152 -4.54 10.70 -16.68
N ILE A 153 -3.43 11.22 -16.16
CA ILE A 153 -3.12 12.66 -16.21
C ILE A 153 -3.01 13.14 -17.66
N LYS A 154 -2.32 12.38 -18.53
CA LYS A 154 -2.22 12.70 -19.96
C LYS A 154 -3.60 12.72 -20.64
N PHE A 155 -4.44 11.74 -20.36
CA PHE A 155 -5.82 11.68 -20.84
C PHE A 155 -6.64 12.89 -20.38
N ASN A 156 -6.62 13.21 -19.08
CA ASN A 156 -7.36 14.34 -18.51
C ASN A 156 -6.88 15.70 -19.04
N ARG A 157 -5.60 15.80 -19.40
CA ARG A 157 -5.02 17.00 -20.03
C ARG A 157 -5.39 17.12 -21.51
N GLY A 158 -5.79 16.02 -22.15
CA GLY A 158 -6.10 15.98 -23.58
C GLY A 158 -4.88 15.77 -24.47
N ASP A 159 -3.80 15.15 -23.99
CA ASP A 159 -2.59 14.88 -24.81
C ASP A 159 -2.85 13.94 -26.00
N TYR A 160 -3.99 13.26 -26.00
CA TYR A 160 -4.38 12.25 -26.98
C TYR A 160 -5.46 12.72 -27.97
N VAL A 161 -5.85 14.00 -27.93
CA VAL A 161 -6.90 14.62 -28.78
C VAL A 161 -6.30 15.63 -29.75
#